data_AF-A0A2M9PXI5-F1
#
_entry.id   AF-A0A2M9PXI5-F1
#
_cell.length_a   1.000
_cell.length_b   1.000
_cell.length_c   1.000
_cell.angle_alpha   90.00
_cell.angle_beta   90.00
_cell.angle_gamma   90.00
#
_symmetry.space_group_name_H-M   'P 1'
#
loop_
_entity.id
_entity.type
_entity.pdbx_description
1 polymer ?
#
loop_
_entity_poly.entity_id
_entity_poly.type
_entity_poly.pdbx_seq_one_letter_code
_entity_poly.pdbx_strand_id
1 'polypeptide(L)'
;MRKFFLLLILMLFLSACSQEKASTMSYDEIKKIMIDSLQTEDGKKALRKLLEEPSFRELLVLEHDEVKKATESTLLSKEAEDFWKKTFEDPKFKETVAKSMQKQQQDIMKELIKDPSFQKDMEAFFGQPDM
;
A
#
# COMPACT_ATOMS: atom_id res chain seq x y z
N MET A 1 23.81 -77.41 11.10
CA MET A 1 24.12 -76.68 9.85
C MET A 1 22.97 -75.81 9.34
N ARG A 2 21.74 -76.33 9.09
CA ARG A 2 20.60 -75.50 8.59
C ARG A 2 20.17 -74.32 9.48
N LYS A 3 20.17 -74.49 10.81
CA LYS A 3 19.77 -73.43 11.76
C LYS A 3 20.78 -72.28 11.85
N PHE A 4 22.06 -72.56 11.62
CA PHE A 4 23.13 -71.56 11.65
C PHE A 4 23.14 -70.70 10.38
N PHE A 5 22.83 -71.31 9.23
CA PHE A 5 22.69 -70.61 7.95
C PHE A 5 21.49 -69.65 7.94
N LEU A 6 20.40 -70.02 8.60
CA LEU A 6 19.19 -69.17 8.70
C LEU A 6 19.41 -67.96 9.62
N LEU A 7 20.25 -68.11 10.65
CA LEU A 7 20.63 -67.04 11.58
C LEU A 7 21.62 -66.04 10.94
N LEU A 8 22.49 -66.53 10.04
CA LEU A 8 23.42 -65.69 9.29
C LEU A 8 22.73 -64.83 8.22
N ILE A 9 21.70 -65.36 7.56
CA ILE A 9 20.86 -64.60 6.61
C ILE A 9 20.04 -63.53 7.31
N LEU A 10 19.54 -63.79 8.53
CA LEU A 10 18.78 -62.81 9.31
C LEU A 10 19.66 -61.62 9.77
N MET A 11 20.94 -61.88 10.09
CA MET A 11 21.93 -60.84 10.42
C MET A 11 22.26 -59.94 9.22
N LEU A 12 22.29 -60.49 8.00
CA LEU A 12 22.52 -59.72 6.77
C LEU A 12 21.37 -58.76 6.43
N PHE A 13 20.12 -59.10 6.78
CA PHE A 13 18.98 -58.20 6.59
C PHE A 13 18.93 -57.07 7.63
N LEU A 14 19.48 -57.26 8.83
CA LEU A 14 19.54 -56.23 9.87
C LEU A 14 20.57 -55.12 9.56
N SER A 15 21.60 -55.41 8.74
CA SER A 15 22.58 -54.40 8.29
C SER A 15 22.06 -53.53 7.14
N ALA A 16 20.95 -53.89 6.51
CA ALA A 16 20.36 -53.13 5.40
C ALA A 16 19.54 -51.91 5.85
N CYS A 17 19.34 -51.72 7.17
CA CYS A 17 18.60 -50.59 7.73
C CYS A 17 19.47 -49.58 8.47
N SER A 18 20.75 -49.43 8.12
CA SER A 18 21.56 -48.28 8.53
C SER A 18 21.66 -47.27 7.40
N GLN A 19 20.55 -46.61 7.09
CA GLN A 19 20.59 -45.36 6.31
C GLN A 19 20.65 -44.18 7.27
N GLU A 20 21.75 -44.06 8.02
CA GLU A 20 22.17 -42.77 8.55
C GLU A 20 22.75 -41.95 7.39
N LYS A 21 21.86 -41.39 6.58
CA LYS A 21 22.15 -40.11 5.91
C LYS A 21 21.51 -39.02 6.76
N ALA A 22 22.03 -38.85 7.97
CA ALA A 22 22.09 -37.53 8.58
C ALA A 22 23.26 -36.77 7.91
N SER A 23 23.24 -36.67 6.58
CA SER A 23 23.98 -35.64 5.88
C SER A 23 23.28 -34.35 6.28
N THR A 24 23.88 -33.62 7.22
CA THR A 24 23.52 -32.22 7.50
C THR A 24 23.51 -31.51 6.15
N MET A 25 22.31 -31.34 5.59
CA MET A 25 22.10 -30.69 4.32
C MET A 25 22.87 -29.36 4.36
N SER A 26 23.69 -29.10 3.34
CA SER A 26 24.52 -27.91 3.37
C SER A 26 23.61 -26.67 3.45
N TYR A 27 24.05 -25.64 4.16
CA TYR A 27 23.27 -24.41 4.28
C TYR A 27 22.86 -23.84 2.91
N ASP A 28 23.72 -23.99 1.90
CA ASP A 28 23.46 -23.58 0.52
C ASP A 28 22.35 -24.40 -0.14
N GLU A 29 22.27 -25.71 0.12
CA GLU A 29 21.15 -26.55 -0.34
C GLU A 29 19.84 -26.18 0.37
N ILE A 30 19.87 -25.94 1.68
CA ILE A 30 18.68 -25.49 2.43
C ILE A 30 18.20 -24.14 1.89
N LYS A 31 19.12 -23.19 1.69
CA LYS A 31 18.82 -21.87 1.13
C LYS A 31 18.20 -21.99 -0.26
N LYS A 32 18.76 -22.85 -1.11
CA LYS A 32 18.25 -23.08 -2.47
C LYS A 32 16.84 -23.68 -2.44
N ILE A 33 16.62 -24.72 -1.63
CA ILE A 33 15.28 -25.33 -1.46
C ILE A 33 14.27 -24.30 -0.95
N MET A 34 14.66 -23.43 -0.02
CA MET A 34 13.79 -22.39 0.51
C MET A 34 13.43 -21.33 -0.55
N ILE A 35 14.41 -20.88 -1.34
CA ILE A 35 14.18 -19.93 -2.44
C ILE A 35 13.27 -20.57 -3.50
N ASP A 36 13.55 -21.81 -3.88
CA ASP A 36 12.77 -22.53 -4.89
C ASP A 36 11.32 -22.74 -4.40
N SER A 37 11.13 -23.06 -3.11
CA SER A 37 9.82 -23.19 -2.48
C SER A 37 9.02 -21.88 -2.53
N LEU A 38 9.64 -20.73 -2.25
CA LEU A 38 9.00 -19.42 -2.37
C LEU A 38 8.62 -19.08 -3.83
N GLN A 39 9.40 -19.55 -4.80
CA GLN A 39 9.17 -19.32 -6.22
C GLN A 39 8.12 -20.25 -6.84
N THR A 40 7.74 -21.34 -6.14
CA THR A 40 6.65 -22.22 -6.60
C THR A 40 5.31 -21.48 -6.68
N GLU A 41 4.37 -22.03 -7.45
CA GLU A 41 3.01 -21.46 -7.55
C GLU A 41 2.28 -21.48 -6.19
N ASP A 42 2.51 -22.50 -5.37
CA ASP A 42 1.96 -22.56 -4.02
C ASP A 42 2.58 -21.52 -3.09
N GLY A 43 3.90 -21.30 -3.18
CA GLY A 43 4.61 -20.23 -2.46
C GLY A 43 4.09 -18.84 -2.83
N LYS A 44 3.96 -18.56 -4.14
CA LYS A 44 3.35 -17.32 -4.64
C LYS A 44 1.90 -17.18 -4.18
N LYS A 45 1.12 -18.26 -4.16
CA LYS A 45 -0.29 -18.24 -3.73
C LYS A 45 -0.41 -17.97 -2.23
N ALA A 46 0.45 -18.57 -1.41
CA ALA A 46 0.50 -18.29 0.02
C ALA A 46 0.88 -16.83 0.30
N LEU A 47 1.88 -16.30 -0.43
CA LEU A 47 2.26 -14.89 -0.33
C LEU A 47 1.13 -13.95 -0.75
N ARG A 48 0.42 -14.25 -1.85
CA ARG A 48 -0.75 -13.46 -2.28
C ARG A 48 -1.87 -13.46 -1.23
N LYS A 49 -2.15 -14.61 -0.61
CA LYS A 49 -3.13 -14.71 0.48
C LYS A 49 -2.73 -13.86 1.69
N LEU A 50 -1.45 -13.87 2.07
CA LEU A 50 -0.94 -13.01 3.14
C LEU A 50 -1.07 -11.52 2.78
N LEU A 51 -0.78 -11.15 1.52
CA LEU A 51 -1.01 -9.80 1.02
C LEU A 51 -2.50 -9.39 0.97
N GLU A 52 -3.43 -10.34 1.02
CA GLU A 52 -4.86 -10.06 1.13
C GLU A 52 -5.27 -9.86 2.60
N GLU A 53 -4.46 -10.24 3.59
CA GLU A 53 -4.77 -10.03 5.01
C GLU A 53 -4.65 -8.54 5.39
N PRO A 54 -5.69 -7.92 5.98
CA PRO A 54 -5.68 -6.50 6.31
C PRO A 54 -4.52 -6.08 7.22
N SER A 55 -4.23 -6.88 8.25
CA SER A 55 -3.14 -6.64 9.20
C SER A 55 -1.76 -6.62 8.52
N PHE A 56 -1.55 -7.46 7.52
CA PHE A 56 -0.30 -7.50 6.76
C PHE A 56 -0.22 -6.36 5.75
N ARG A 57 -1.35 -5.97 5.13
CA ARG A 57 -1.43 -4.81 4.23
C ARG A 57 -1.12 -3.50 4.93
N GLU A 58 -1.66 -3.29 6.13
CA GLU A 58 -1.41 -2.06 6.90
C GLU A 58 0.06 -1.86 7.22
N LEU A 59 0.79 -2.95 7.55
CA LEU A 59 2.23 -2.91 7.80
C LEU A 59 3.05 -2.55 6.54
N LEU A 60 2.61 -2.98 5.35
CA LEU A 60 3.31 -2.69 4.09
C LEU A 60 2.97 -1.31 3.52
N VAL A 61 1.71 -0.87 3.59
CA VAL A 61 1.23 0.34 2.88
C VAL A 61 1.73 1.64 3.53
N LEU A 62 2.15 1.61 4.79
CA LEU A 62 2.49 2.82 5.54
C LEU A 62 4.00 3.16 5.54
N GLU A 63 4.89 2.21 5.24
CA GLU A 63 6.35 2.39 5.42
C GLU A 63 7.14 2.73 4.15
N HIS A 64 6.48 2.92 3.01
CA HIS A 64 7.17 3.09 1.75
C HIS A 64 7.24 4.55 1.30
N ASP A 65 8.47 5.07 1.17
CA ASP A 65 8.79 6.31 0.46
C ASP A 65 8.15 6.35 -0.93
N GLU A 66 7.92 5.18 -1.54
CA GLU A 66 7.19 5.00 -2.79
C GLU A 66 5.72 5.42 -2.69
N VAL A 67 5.03 5.17 -1.57
CA VAL A 67 3.63 5.60 -1.37
C VAL A 67 3.57 7.12 -1.22
N LYS A 68 4.50 7.70 -0.46
CA LYS A 68 4.64 9.16 -0.35
C LYS A 68 4.95 9.78 -1.70
N LYS A 69 5.96 9.27 -2.42
CA LYS A 69 6.33 9.75 -3.77
C LYS A 69 5.19 9.59 -4.77
N ALA A 70 4.47 8.47 -4.75
CA ALA A 70 3.32 8.25 -5.62
C ALA A 70 2.18 9.22 -5.29
N THR A 71 1.96 9.52 -4.00
CA THR A 71 0.97 10.49 -3.56
C THR A 71 1.37 11.90 -4.00
N GLU A 72 2.63 12.31 -3.77
CA GLU A 72 3.15 13.60 -4.22
C GLU A 72 3.12 13.72 -5.74
N SER A 73 3.58 12.68 -6.47
CA SER A 73 3.60 12.67 -7.92
C SER A 73 2.20 12.63 -8.52
N THR A 74 1.22 12.06 -7.83
CA THR A 74 -0.16 12.02 -8.33
C THR A 74 -0.88 13.30 -7.97
N LEU A 75 -0.89 13.71 -6.69
CA LEU A 75 -1.66 14.87 -6.23
C LEU A 75 -1.07 16.22 -6.65
N LEU A 76 0.25 16.31 -6.88
CA LEU A 76 0.91 17.52 -7.37
C LEU A 76 1.18 17.49 -8.88
N SER A 77 0.65 16.50 -9.59
CA SER A 77 0.77 16.43 -11.04
C SER A 77 -0.16 17.39 -11.77
N LYS A 78 0.15 17.64 -13.05
CA LYS A 78 -0.78 18.28 -13.97
C LYS A 78 -2.06 17.46 -14.14
N GLU A 79 -1.97 16.15 -14.10
CA GLU A 79 -3.13 15.26 -14.21
C GLU A 79 -4.10 15.45 -13.04
N ALA A 80 -3.59 15.65 -11.81
CA ALA A 80 -4.41 16.02 -10.67
C ALA A 80 -4.98 17.43 -10.79
N GLU A 81 -4.21 18.41 -11.28
CA GLU A 81 -4.72 19.75 -11.55
C GLU A 81 -5.91 19.70 -12.53
N ASP A 82 -5.79 18.96 -13.63
CA ASP A 82 -6.84 18.78 -14.63
C ASP A 82 -8.03 17.99 -14.09
N PHE A 83 -7.78 16.97 -13.25
CA PHE A 83 -8.83 16.26 -12.53
C PHE A 83 -9.63 17.24 -11.68
N TRP A 84 -8.97 18.03 -10.81
CA TRP A 84 -9.65 18.99 -9.95
C TRP A 84 -10.40 20.05 -10.77
N LYS A 85 -9.82 20.60 -11.84
CA LYS A 85 -10.54 21.54 -12.73
C LYS A 85 -11.86 20.94 -13.24
N LYS A 86 -11.82 19.72 -13.78
CA LYS A 86 -13.02 19.01 -14.27
C LYS A 86 -14.00 18.68 -13.15
N THR A 87 -13.51 18.26 -11.99
CA THR A 87 -14.36 17.98 -10.82
C THR A 87 -15.04 19.25 -10.31
N PHE A 88 -14.35 20.39 -10.32
CA PHE A 88 -14.93 21.69 -10.01
C PHE A 88 -15.88 22.22 -11.10
N GLU A 89 -15.93 21.62 -12.29
CA GLU A 89 -16.97 21.94 -13.28
C GLU A 89 -18.31 21.24 -12.97
N ASP A 90 -18.31 20.14 -12.19
CA ASP A 90 -19.52 19.45 -11.77
C ASP A 90 -20.38 20.33 -10.84
N PRO A 91 -21.64 20.65 -11.21
CA PRO A 91 -22.55 21.44 -10.38
C PRO A 91 -22.78 20.88 -8.97
N LYS A 92 -22.91 19.56 -8.81
CA LYS A 92 -23.16 18.93 -7.51
C LYS A 92 -21.94 19.04 -6.61
N PHE A 93 -20.76 18.85 -7.19
CA PHE A 93 -19.51 19.01 -6.44
C PHE A 93 -19.33 20.46 -6.01
N LYS A 94 -19.49 21.43 -6.93
CA LYS A 94 -19.48 22.87 -6.62
C LYS A 94 -20.44 23.24 -5.52
N GLU A 95 -21.69 22.79 -5.62
CA GLU A 95 -22.72 23.08 -4.61
C GLU A 95 -22.31 22.54 -3.24
N THR A 96 -21.80 21.30 -3.19
CA THR A 96 -21.38 20.66 -1.95
C THR A 96 -20.21 21.41 -1.30
N VAL A 97 -19.19 21.78 -2.09
CA VAL A 97 -18.03 22.54 -1.61
C VAL A 97 -18.45 23.94 -1.16
N ALA A 98 -19.28 24.63 -1.94
CA ALA A 98 -19.77 25.96 -1.58
C ALA A 98 -20.58 25.94 -0.28
N LYS A 99 -21.47 24.95 -0.11
CA LYS A 99 -22.27 24.78 1.12
C LYS A 99 -21.40 24.44 2.33
N SER A 100 -20.36 23.61 2.17
CA SER A 100 -19.48 23.25 3.28
C SER A 100 -18.64 24.43 3.79
N MET A 101 -18.35 25.39 2.91
CA MET A 101 -17.57 26.60 3.23
C MET A 101 -18.44 27.83 3.56
N GLN A 102 -19.76 27.75 3.43
CA GLN A 102 -20.66 28.90 3.48
C GLN A 102 -20.50 29.75 4.76
N LYS A 103 -20.38 29.08 5.92
CA LYS A 103 -20.27 29.78 7.22
C LYS A 103 -18.94 30.53 7.33
N GLN A 104 -17.84 29.86 6.99
CA GLN A 104 -16.50 30.43 7.00
C GLN A 104 -16.41 31.60 6.02
N GLN A 105 -16.99 31.44 4.81
CA GLN A 105 -17.06 32.53 3.84
C GLN A 105 -17.86 33.72 4.39
N GLN A 106 -18.99 33.49 5.07
CA GLN A 106 -19.76 34.57 5.68
C GLN A 106 -18.96 35.31 6.77
N ASP A 107 -18.21 34.57 7.60
CA ASP A 107 -17.42 35.17 8.67
C ASP A 107 -16.24 35.98 8.10
N ILE A 108 -15.52 35.44 7.11
CA ILE A 108 -14.50 36.17 6.35
C ILE A 108 -15.07 37.45 5.76
N MET A 109 -16.23 37.39 5.09
CA MET A 109 -16.84 38.59 4.48
C MET A 109 -17.22 39.64 5.52
N LYS A 110 -17.74 39.23 6.70
CA LYS A 110 -18.04 40.17 7.80
C LYS A 110 -16.80 40.83 8.37
N GLU A 111 -15.68 40.12 8.40
CA GLU A 111 -14.39 40.66 8.84
C GLU A 111 -13.81 41.61 7.81
N LEU A 112 -13.82 41.22 6.52
CA LEU A 112 -13.36 42.05 5.41
C LEU A 112 -14.13 43.37 5.32
N ILE A 113 -15.46 43.38 5.49
CA ILE A 113 -16.24 44.63 5.45
C ILE A 113 -15.84 45.61 6.57
N LYS A 114 -15.25 45.13 7.66
CA LYS A 114 -14.74 45.99 8.75
C LYS A 114 -13.31 46.45 8.51
N ASP A 115 -12.62 45.88 7.52
CA ASP A 115 -11.25 46.24 7.19
C ASP A 115 -11.20 47.55 6.39
N PRO A 116 -10.42 48.56 6.83
CA PRO A 116 -10.35 49.85 6.13
C PRO A 116 -9.80 49.77 4.70
N SER A 117 -8.90 48.82 4.41
CA SER A 117 -8.36 48.67 3.06
C SER A 117 -9.43 48.12 2.13
N PHE A 118 -10.14 47.07 2.57
CA PHE A 118 -11.24 46.49 1.81
C PHE A 118 -12.37 47.51 1.60
N GLN A 119 -12.69 48.33 2.61
CA GLN A 119 -13.66 49.42 2.47
C GLN A 119 -13.25 50.43 1.39
N LYS A 120 -11.98 50.84 1.37
CA LYS A 120 -11.46 51.75 0.34
C LYS A 120 -11.55 51.17 -1.07
N ASP A 121 -11.27 49.88 -1.22
CA ASP A 121 -11.44 49.19 -2.49
C ASP A 121 -12.91 49.12 -2.91
N MET A 122 -13.82 48.91 -1.96
CA MET A 122 -15.27 48.96 -2.20
C MET A 122 -15.74 50.37 -2.61
N GLU A 123 -15.25 51.43 -1.99
CA GLU A 123 -15.54 52.81 -2.38
C GLU A 123 -15.10 53.09 -3.82
N ALA A 124 -13.90 52.64 -4.18
CA ALA A 124 -13.38 52.77 -5.55
C ALA A 124 -14.20 51.94 -6.56
N PHE A 125 -14.67 50.75 -6.16
CA PHE A 125 -15.53 49.89 -6.98
C PHE A 125 -16.90 50.52 -7.24
N PHE A 126 -17.59 51.00 -6.19
CA PHE A 126 -18.91 51.65 -6.32
C PHE A 126 -18.84 53.07 -6.88
N GLY A 127 -17.66 53.69 -6.91
CA GLY A 127 -17.45 54.98 -7.57
C GLY A 127 -17.29 54.89 -9.10
N GLN A 128 -17.33 53.69 -9.69
CA GLN A 128 -17.20 53.50 -11.14
C GLN A 128 -18.50 53.91 -11.86
N PRO A 129 -18.44 54.50 -13.07
CA PRO A 129 -19.63 54.96 -13.79
C PRO A 129 -20.66 53.87 -14.13
N ASP A 130 -20.20 52.61 -14.20
CA ASP A 130 -21.01 51.46 -14.62
C ASP A 130 -21.62 50.69 -13.43
N MET A 131 -21.32 51.11 -12.19
CA MET A 131 -21.88 50.59 -10.93
C MET A 131 -22.92 51.54 -10.37
#